data_AF-A0AAW4BFC4-F1
#
_entry.id   AF-A0AAW4BFC4-F1
#
_cell.length_a   1.000
_cell.length_b   1.000
_cell.length_c   1.000
_cell.angle_alpha   90.00
_cell.angle_beta   90.00
_cell.angle_gamma   90.00
#
_symmetry.space_group_name_H-M   'P 1'
#
loop_
_entity.id
_entity.type
_entity.pdbx_description
1 polymer ?
#
loop_
_entity_poly.entity_id
_entity_poly.type
_entity_poly.pdbx_seq_one_letter_code
_entity_poly.pdbx_strand_id
1 'polypeptide(L)'
;KLFKDGELKSISYSDRYLQSPVSLLLLAEVLKALGETSDCQIEVNSCFDEQNRGPFAVNHDWNNRYDYDAIFNAWLTHMAGKRVDINIIDNKREVPHRRAIQLHFSTGDIVEVILDQGFGYWRLGLAGGMHRFDFMRDTQDQIKRLIDIYKLAKVSNSASWSTWIAINVL
;
A
#
# COMPACT_ATOMS: atom_id res chain seq x y z
N LYS A 1 -24.56 24.66 -11.12
CA LYS A 1 -24.48 23.38 -10.38
C LYS A 1 -23.78 23.66 -9.05
N LEU A 2 -24.21 23.02 -7.95
CA LEU A 2 -23.55 23.16 -6.65
C LEU A 2 -22.22 22.37 -6.57
N PHE A 3 -22.07 21.32 -7.39
CA PHE A 3 -20.81 20.59 -7.56
C PHE A 3 -20.15 20.91 -8.89
N LYS A 4 -18.82 21.03 -8.88
CA LYS A 4 -17.99 21.03 -10.08
C LYS A 4 -17.60 19.60 -10.39
N ASP A 5 -17.85 19.18 -11.62
CA ASP A 5 -17.36 17.88 -12.09
C ASP A 5 -15.85 18.05 -12.33
N GLY A 6 -15.03 17.29 -11.60
CA GLY A 6 -13.57 17.34 -11.66
C GLY A 6 -12.99 15.97 -11.98
N GLU A 7 -12.04 15.93 -12.90
CA GLU A 7 -11.29 14.71 -13.22
C GLU A 7 -10.17 14.54 -12.20
N LEU A 8 -9.94 13.31 -11.72
CA LEU A 8 -8.81 12.99 -10.86
C LEU A 8 -7.50 13.11 -11.65
N LYS A 9 -6.57 13.93 -11.15
CA LYS A 9 -5.29 14.23 -11.80
C LYS A 9 -4.10 13.56 -11.14
N SER A 10 -4.11 13.43 -9.82
CA SER A 10 -3.10 12.66 -9.12
C SER A 10 -3.61 12.00 -7.85
N ILE A 11 -2.95 10.90 -7.50
CA ILE A 11 -3.10 10.17 -6.25
C ILE A 11 -1.73 10.18 -5.58
N SER A 12 -1.64 10.66 -4.34
CA SER A 12 -0.45 10.49 -3.51
C SER A 12 -0.79 9.66 -2.28
N TYR A 13 0.07 8.69 -1.93
CA TYR A 13 -0.04 7.96 -0.67
C TYR A 13 1.23 8.15 0.15
N SER A 14 1.10 8.43 1.44
CA SER A 14 2.24 8.46 2.37
C SER A 14 1.97 7.56 3.57
N ASP A 15 2.90 6.65 3.87
CA ASP A 15 2.87 5.80 5.05
C ASP A 15 4.27 5.28 5.40
N ARG A 16 4.77 5.70 6.56
CA ARG A 16 6.10 5.32 7.07
C ARG A 16 6.18 3.89 7.64
N TYR A 17 5.10 3.12 7.57
CA TYR A 17 4.99 1.74 8.08
C TYR A 17 4.62 0.72 7.00
N LEU A 18 4.66 1.13 5.73
CA LEU A 18 4.28 0.32 4.58
C LEU A 18 5.43 -0.60 4.15
N GLN A 19 5.64 -1.67 4.92
CA GLN A 19 6.78 -2.60 4.75
C GLN A 19 6.38 -4.09 4.80
N SER A 20 5.10 -4.42 4.93
CA SER A 20 4.65 -5.82 4.93
C SER A 20 4.03 -6.22 3.58
N PRO A 21 4.12 -7.51 3.19
CA PRO A 21 3.37 -8.05 2.06
C PRO A 21 1.88 -7.74 2.10
N VAL A 22 1.23 -7.85 3.27
CA VAL A 22 -0.19 -7.53 3.43
C VAL A 22 -0.47 -6.06 3.09
N SER A 23 0.31 -5.13 3.63
CA SER A 23 0.11 -3.70 3.37
C SER A 23 0.34 -3.33 1.90
N LEU A 24 1.33 -3.97 1.23
CA LEU A 24 1.56 -3.80 -0.19
C LEU A 24 0.35 -4.26 -1.01
N LEU A 25 -0.16 -5.47 -0.77
CA LEU A 25 -1.28 -6.03 -1.51
C LEU A 25 -2.54 -5.16 -1.40
N LEU A 26 -2.83 -4.68 -0.19
CA LEU A 26 -3.99 -3.83 0.07
C LEU A 26 -3.88 -2.45 -0.59
N LEU A 27 -2.71 -1.81 -0.50
CA LEU A 27 -2.47 -0.54 -1.17
C LEU A 27 -2.60 -0.70 -2.69
N ALA A 28 -2.01 -1.75 -3.27
CA ALA A 28 -2.07 -1.98 -4.72
C ALA A 28 -3.52 -2.09 -5.21
N GLU A 29 -4.39 -2.78 -4.46
CA GLU A 29 -5.80 -2.92 -4.81
C GLU A 29 -6.53 -1.57 -4.79
N VAL A 30 -6.25 -0.73 -3.79
CA VAL A 30 -6.85 0.60 -3.68
C VAL A 30 -6.35 1.52 -4.80
N LEU A 31 -5.04 1.53 -5.08
CA LEU A 31 -4.47 2.35 -6.15
C LEU A 31 -4.96 1.92 -7.53
N LYS A 32 -5.13 0.61 -7.76
CA LYS A 32 -5.77 0.09 -8.97
C LYS A 32 -7.19 0.62 -9.10
N ALA A 33 -8.03 0.44 -8.09
CA ALA A 33 -9.44 0.86 -8.15
C ALA A 33 -9.60 2.38 -8.36
N LEU A 34 -8.76 3.19 -7.71
CA LEU A 34 -8.77 4.65 -7.88
C LEU A 34 -8.22 5.06 -9.26
N GLY A 35 -7.11 4.47 -9.68
CA GLY A 35 -6.41 4.79 -10.91
C GLY A 35 -7.07 4.29 -12.20
N GLU A 36 -8.02 3.36 -12.09
CA GLU A 36 -8.86 2.89 -13.22
C GLU A 36 -9.82 3.97 -13.73
N THR A 37 -10.17 4.94 -12.89
CA THR A 37 -11.21 5.95 -13.21
C THR A 37 -10.69 7.16 -13.99
N SER A 38 -9.37 7.31 -14.13
CA SER A 38 -8.73 8.47 -14.76
C SER A 38 -7.29 8.17 -15.18
N ASP A 39 -6.78 8.91 -16.17
CA ASP A 39 -5.34 8.92 -16.45
C ASP A 39 -4.59 9.84 -15.47
N CYS A 40 -4.54 9.43 -14.20
CA CYS A 40 -3.90 10.17 -13.12
C CYS A 40 -2.47 9.68 -12.86
N GLN A 41 -1.63 10.61 -12.38
CA GLN A 41 -0.32 10.28 -11.82
C GLN A 41 -0.47 9.61 -10.44
N ILE A 42 0.43 8.69 -10.10
CA ILE A 42 0.40 8.00 -8.81
C ILE A 42 1.77 8.11 -8.15
N GLU A 43 1.80 8.62 -6.92
CA GLU A 43 2.99 8.73 -6.09
C GLU A 43 2.81 7.96 -4.78
N VAL A 44 3.83 7.22 -4.37
CA VAL A 44 3.85 6.52 -3.08
C VAL A 44 5.13 6.84 -2.32
N ASN A 45 4.96 7.43 -1.14
CA ASN A 45 6.04 7.78 -0.23
C ASN A 45 6.05 6.83 0.98
N SER A 46 7.18 6.16 1.19
CA SER A 46 7.36 5.27 2.34
C SER A 46 8.79 5.32 2.88
N CYS A 47 9.08 4.48 3.86
CA CYS A 47 10.38 4.33 4.49
C CYS A 47 10.67 2.84 4.66
N PHE A 48 11.94 2.46 4.50
CA PHE A 48 12.42 1.16 4.94
C PHE A 48 13.07 1.29 6.32
N ASP A 49 12.57 0.53 7.29
CA ASP A 49 13.06 0.48 8.67
C ASP A 49 13.66 -0.91 8.93
N GLU A 50 14.96 -0.97 9.23
CA GLU A 50 15.66 -2.24 9.42
C GLU A 50 15.06 -3.07 10.57
N GLN A 51 14.75 -4.32 10.29
CA GLN A 51 14.14 -5.24 11.26
C GLN A 51 15.15 -6.24 11.80
N ASN A 52 15.26 -6.31 13.13
CA ASN A 52 16.16 -7.25 13.82
C ASN A 52 15.59 -8.67 13.97
N ARG A 53 14.33 -8.90 13.60
CA ARG A 53 13.64 -10.19 13.77
C ARG A 53 13.42 -10.84 12.40
N GLY A 54 13.67 -12.15 12.32
CA GLY A 54 13.41 -12.93 11.10
C GLY A 54 11.91 -13.00 10.78
N PRO A 55 11.46 -12.39 9.67
CA PRO A 55 10.05 -12.44 9.27
C PRO A 55 9.72 -13.81 8.67
N PHE A 56 8.50 -14.30 8.89
CA PHE A 56 8.05 -15.63 8.43
C PHE A 56 6.59 -15.67 7.97
N ALA A 57 5.87 -14.55 8.11
CA ALA A 57 4.46 -14.45 7.79
C ALA A 57 4.20 -13.21 6.92
N VAL A 58 3.13 -13.26 6.13
CA VAL A 58 2.76 -12.20 5.17
C VAL A 58 2.50 -10.84 5.83
N ASN A 59 2.17 -10.83 7.12
CA ASN A 59 1.94 -9.61 7.90
C ASN A 59 3.20 -9.12 8.63
N HIS A 60 4.34 -9.77 8.44
CA HIS A 60 5.63 -9.31 8.94
C HIS A 60 6.30 -8.42 7.91
N ASP A 61 7.06 -7.44 8.39
CA ASP A 61 7.79 -6.53 7.52
C ASP A 61 8.95 -7.25 6.82
N TRP A 62 9.21 -6.87 5.57
CA TRP A 62 10.45 -7.24 4.89
C TRP A 62 11.65 -6.77 5.73
N ASN A 63 12.66 -7.63 5.87
CA ASN A 63 13.92 -7.29 6.52
C ASN A 63 15.09 -7.13 5.52
N ASN A 64 14.84 -7.36 4.23
CA ASN A 64 15.79 -7.17 3.14
C ASN A 64 15.35 -5.97 2.30
N ARG A 65 16.17 -4.91 2.25
CA ARG A 65 15.89 -3.68 1.48
C ARG A 65 15.79 -3.95 -0.02
N TYR A 66 16.64 -4.81 -0.56
CA TYR A 66 16.64 -5.14 -1.99
C TYR A 66 15.33 -5.81 -2.40
N ASP A 67 14.87 -6.81 -1.66
CA ASP A 67 13.59 -7.47 -1.94
C ASP A 67 12.42 -6.51 -1.75
N TYR A 68 12.44 -5.70 -0.68
CA TYR A 68 11.45 -4.66 -0.47
C TYR A 68 11.37 -3.73 -1.69
N ASP A 69 12.47 -3.08 -2.08
CA ASP A 69 12.49 -2.15 -3.20
C ASP A 69 12.04 -2.84 -4.50
N ALA A 70 12.60 -4.01 -4.83
CA ALA A 70 12.30 -4.69 -6.09
C ALA A 70 10.84 -5.15 -6.18
N ILE A 71 10.31 -5.81 -5.14
CA ILE A 71 8.93 -6.33 -5.13
C ILE A 71 7.93 -5.19 -5.05
N PHE A 72 8.18 -4.19 -4.20
CA PHE A 72 7.27 -3.07 -4.00
C PHE A 72 7.10 -2.27 -5.30
N ASN A 73 8.21 -1.96 -5.98
CA ASN A 73 8.19 -1.27 -7.27
C ASN A 73 7.48 -2.09 -8.35
N ALA A 74 7.85 -3.37 -8.51
CA ALA A 74 7.27 -4.22 -9.54
C ALA A 74 5.77 -4.43 -9.32
N TRP A 75 5.35 -4.68 -8.08
CA TRP A 75 3.96 -5.00 -7.75
C TRP A 75 3.03 -3.79 -7.93
N LEU A 76 3.39 -2.63 -7.38
CA LEU A 76 2.57 -1.43 -7.50
C LEU A 76 2.43 -0.98 -8.96
N THR A 77 3.52 -0.97 -9.71
CA THR A 77 3.51 -0.61 -11.15
C THR A 77 2.66 -1.58 -11.95
N HIS A 78 2.77 -2.88 -11.69
CA HIS A 78 1.97 -3.90 -12.36
C HIS A 78 0.47 -3.73 -12.07
N MET A 79 0.11 -3.58 -10.79
CA MET A 79 -1.28 -3.49 -10.35
C MET A 79 -1.97 -2.20 -10.79
N ALA A 80 -1.24 -1.08 -10.81
CA ALA A 80 -1.76 0.19 -11.29
C ALA A 80 -1.96 0.23 -12.81
N GLY A 81 -1.31 -0.67 -13.56
CA GLY A 81 -1.32 -0.66 -15.03
C GLY A 81 -0.64 0.56 -15.66
N LYS A 82 0.05 1.36 -14.85
CA LYS A 82 0.75 2.59 -15.24
C LYS A 82 1.94 2.82 -14.31
N ARG A 83 2.80 3.78 -14.66
CA ARG A 83 3.95 4.15 -13.82
C ARG A 83 3.47 4.68 -12.47
N VAL A 84 4.08 4.18 -11.40
CA VAL A 84 3.94 4.69 -10.04
C VAL A 84 5.30 5.27 -9.63
N ASP A 85 5.34 6.53 -9.21
CA ASP A 85 6.55 7.14 -8.69
C ASP A 85 6.69 6.77 -7.20
N ILE A 86 7.65 5.92 -6.90
CA ILE A 86 7.82 5.32 -5.58
C ILE A 86 9.07 5.90 -4.94
N ASN A 87 8.88 6.53 -3.79
CA ASN A 87 9.93 7.19 -3.02
C ASN A 87 10.12 6.44 -1.69
N ILE A 88 11.20 5.66 -1.60
CA ILE A 88 11.60 5.01 -0.34
C ILE A 88 12.63 5.90 0.36
N ILE A 89 12.15 6.64 1.35
CA ILE A 89 12.92 7.62 2.12
C ILE A 89 13.70 6.90 3.23
N ASP A 90 15.00 7.17 3.34
CA ASP A 90 15.86 6.46 4.30
C ASP A 90 15.58 6.86 5.75
N ASN A 91 15.23 8.12 6.00
CA ASN A 91 14.94 8.60 7.34
C ASN A 91 13.44 8.59 7.61
N LYS A 92 12.99 7.66 8.44
CA LYS A 92 11.58 7.52 8.88
C LYS A 92 10.95 8.78 9.45
N ARG A 93 11.75 9.73 9.96
CA ARG A 93 11.26 11.01 10.51
C ARG A 93 10.90 12.02 9.42
N GLU A 94 11.40 11.84 8.21
CA GLU A 94 11.07 12.66 7.04
C GLU A 94 9.75 12.22 6.38
N VAL A 95 9.26 11.02 6.72
CA VAL A 95 7.93 10.55 6.30
C VAL A 95 6.89 10.88 7.37
N PRO A 96 5.81 11.59 7.03
CA PRO A 96 4.74 11.89 7.97
C PRO A 96 4.22 10.65 8.70
N HIS A 97 3.88 10.82 9.99
CA HIS A 97 3.20 9.76 10.74
C HIS A 97 1.76 9.54 10.24
N ARG A 98 1.15 10.60 9.70
CA ARG A 98 -0.19 10.51 9.11
C ARG A 98 -0.12 9.59 7.90
N ARG A 99 -1.00 8.59 7.88
CA ARG A 99 -1.16 7.66 6.77
C ARG A 99 -2.34 8.13 5.94
N ALA A 100 -2.07 8.67 4.76
CA ALA A 100 -3.11 9.35 4.00
C ALA A 100 -2.95 9.14 2.51
N ILE A 101 -4.10 9.05 1.84
CA ILE A 101 -4.23 9.17 0.39
C ILE A 101 -4.69 10.60 0.11
N GLN A 102 -4.02 11.34 -0.77
CA GLN A 102 -4.51 12.61 -1.29
C GLN A 102 -4.91 12.43 -2.75
N LEU A 103 -6.09 12.94 -3.07
CA LEU A 103 -6.69 12.92 -4.40
C LEU A 103 -6.79 14.35 -4.88
N HIS A 104 -6.09 14.68 -5.96
CA HIS A 104 -6.09 16.02 -6.54
C HIS A 104 -6.95 16.04 -7.80
N PHE A 105 -7.90 16.96 -7.86
CA PHE A 105 -8.83 17.08 -8.97
C PHE A 105 -8.50 18.24 -9.90
N SER A 106 -8.94 18.18 -11.14
CA SER A 106 -8.78 19.24 -12.15
C SER A 106 -9.42 20.57 -11.76
N THR A 107 -10.32 20.56 -10.77
CA THR A 107 -10.97 21.74 -10.21
C THR A 107 -10.07 22.50 -9.24
N GLY A 108 -8.96 21.90 -8.79
CA GLY A 108 -8.10 22.39 -7.71
C GLY A 108 -8.46 21.83 -6.34
N ASP A 109 -9.60 21.14 -6.21
CA ASP A 109 -10.03 20.53 -4.95
C ASP A 109 -9.10 19.37 -4.57
N ILE A 110 -8.84 19.22 -3.27
CA ILE A 110 -8.03 18.11 -2.74
C ILE A 110 -8.86 17.34 -1.72
N VAL A 111 -8.96 16.03 -1.90
CA VAL A 111 -9.58 15.13 -0.92
C VAL A 111 -8.49 14.33 -0.23
N GLU A 112 -8.35 14.49 1.08
CA GLU A 112 -7.43 13.71 1.92
C GLU A 112 -8.22 12.61 2.65
N VAL A 113 -7.88 11.36 2.38
CA VAL A 113 -8.41 10.17 3.06
C VAL A 113 -7.36 9.69 4.07
N ILE A 114 -7.63 9.90 5.35
CA ILE A 114 -6.73 9.56 6.45
C ILE A 114 -7.10 8.20 7.02
N LEU A 115 -6.11 7.31 7.10
CA LEU A 115 -6.21 5.97 7.68
C LEU A 115 -5.59 6.01 9.08
N ASP A 116 -6.39 5.82 10.13
CA ASP A 116 -5.90 5.81 11.52
C ASP A 116 -4.74 4.82 11.68
N GLN A 117 -4.90 3.61 11.17
CA GLN A 117 -3.91 2.54 11.28
C GLN A 117 -3.20 2.18 9.96
N GLY A 118 -3.53 2.87 8.87
CA GLY A 118 -3.02 2.51 7.54
C GLY A 118 -3.47 1.12 7.11
N PHE A 119 -2.83 0.60 6.06
CA PHE A 119 -3.16 -0.73 5.54
C PHE A 119 -2.68 -1.88 6.45
N GLY A 120 -1.82 -1.62 7.43
CA GLY A 120 -1.35 -2.62 8.39
C GLY A 120 -2.43 -3.13 9.37
N TYR A 121 -3.58 -2.45 9.47
CA TYR A 121 -4.67 -2.89 10.35
C TYR A 121 -5.45 -4.08 9.80
N TRP A 122 -5.56 -4.25 8.49
CA TRP A 122 -6.33 -5.36 7.94
C TRP A 122 -5.48 -6.63 7.89
N ARG A 123 -6.15 -7.79 7.94
CA ARG A 123 -5.52 -9.10 7.76
C ARG A 123 -6.10 -9.81 6.55
N LEU A 124 -5.29 -10.69 5.96
CA LEU A 124 -5.72 -11.59 4.90
C LEU A 124 -6.14 -12.93 5.52
N GLY A 125 -7.40 -13.31 5.32
CA GLY A 125 -7.93 -14.63 5.58
C GLY A 125 -7.37 -15.61 4.56
N LEU A 126 -6.47 -16.48 5.03
CA LEU A 126 -5.67 -17.38 4.20
C LEU A 126 -5.76 -18.80 4.73
N ALA A 127 -6.10 -19.76 3.85
CA ALA A 127 -6.19 -21.18 4.17
C ALA A 127 -4.86 -21.93 3.91
N GLY A 128 -4.77 -23.17 4.37
CA GLY A 128 -3.71 -24.10 3.93
C GLY A 128 -2.27 -23.63 4.18
N GLY A 129 -2.01 -22.88 5.26
CA GLY A 129 -0.67 -22.37 5.56
C GLY A 129 -0.22 -21.18 4.71
N MET A 130 -1.11 -20.58 3.91
CA MET A 130 -0.78 -19.45 3.05
C MET A 130 -0.36 -18.18 3.79
N HIS A 131 -0.61 -18.10 5.10
CA HIS A 131 -0.09 -17.04 5.95
C HIS A 131 1.44 -17.05 6.07
N ARG A 132 2.10 -18.20 5.82
CA ARG A 132 3.56 -18.30 5.82
C ARG A 132 4.14 -17.67 4.56
N PHE A 133 5.17 -16.86 4.75
CA PHE A 133 5.91 -16.18 3.70
C PHE A 133 7.40 -16.34 3.99
N ASP A 134 8.13 -16.90 3.03
CA ASP A 134 9.55 -17.16 3.16
C ASP A 134 10.34 -16.02 2.51
N PHE A 135 10.84 -15.11 3.35
CA PHE A 135 11.58 -13.93 2.95
C PHE A 135 13.03 -14.24 2.51
N MET A 136 13.49 -15.50 2.66
CA MET A 136 14.82 -15.92 2.23
C MET A 136 14.84 -16.44 0.79
N ARG A 137 13.66 -16.60 0.17
CA ARG A 137 13.56 -16.95 -1.24
C ARG A 137 13.97 -15.79 -2.13
N ASP A 138 14.38 -16.10 -3.35
CA ASP A 138 14.64 -15.07 -4.34
C ASP A 138 13.39 -14.24 -4.63
N THR A 139 13.62 -13.03 -5.12
CA THR A 139 12.60 -12.01 -5.39
C THR A 139 11.48 -12.54 -6.30
N GLN A 140 11.78 -13.38 -7.29
CA GLN A 140 10.77 -13.90 -8.22
C GLN A 140 9.85 -14.92 -7.54
N ASP A 141 10.41 -15.79 -6.71
CA ASP A 141 9.62 -16.75 -5.93
C ASP A 141 8.76 -16.07 -4.87
N GLN A 142 9.26 -15.00 -4.24
CA GLN A 142 8.45 -14.14 -3.36
C GLN A 142 7.26 -13.54 -4.14
N ILE A 143 7.47 -13.00 -5.34
CA ILE A 143 6.39 -12.47 -6.20
C ILE A 143 5.37 -13.55 -6.56
N LYS A 144 5.80 -14.75 -6.99
CA LYS A 144 4.87 -15.86 -7.28
C LYS A 144 4.00 -16.18 -6.08
N ARG A 145 4.60 -16.20 -4.88
CA ARG A 145 3.86 -16.42 -3.64
C ARG A 145 2.83 -15.32 -3.38
N LEU A 146 3.16 -14.05 -3.62
CA LEU A 146 2.22 -12.95 -3.52
C LEU A 146 1.06 -13.09 -4.52
N ILE A 147 1.32 -13.55 -5.74
CA ILE A 147 0.27 -13.82 -6.75
C ILE A 147 -0.73 -14.87 -6.25
N ASP A 148 -0.24 -15.96 -5.65
CA ASP A 148 -1.11 -17.00 -5.09
C ASP A 148 -1.93 -16.48 -3.91
N ILE A 149 -1.30 -15.72 -3.01
CA ILE A 149 -1.97 -15.08 -1.87
C ILE A 149 -3.07 -14.13 -2.38
N TYR A 150 -2.74 -13.25 -3.32
CA TYR A 150 -3.66 -12.25 -3.86
C TYR A 150 -4.92 -12.88 -4.47
N LYS A 151 -4.79 -14.00 -5.20
CA LYS A 151 -5.93 -14.71 -5.80
C LYS A 151 -6.89 -15.34 -4.78
N LEU A 152 -6.41 -15.65 -3.57
CA LEU A 152 -7.13 -16.46 -2.60
C LEU A 152 -7.53 -15.70 -1.33
N ALA A 153 -6.88 -14.56 -1.07
CA ALA A 153 -7.07 -13.79 0.14
C ALA A 153 -8.48 -13.19 0.24
N LYS A 154 -9.02 -13.20 1.46
CA LYS A 154 -10.18 -12.38 1.84
C LYS A 154 -9.77 -11.38 2.90
N VAL A 155 -10.17 -10.12 2.77
CA VAL A 155 -9.82 -9.09 3.75
C VAL A 155 -10.76 -9.15 4.95
N SER A 156 -10.22 -9.00 6.15
CA SER A 156 -11.00 -8.85 7.40
C SER A 156 -10.26 -7.95 8.38
N ASN A 157 -10.97 -7.49 9.41
CA ASN A 157 -10.36 -6.77 10.53
C ASN A 157 -9.35 -7.68 11.25
N SER A 158 -8.17 -7.14 11.59
CA SER A 158 -7.20 -7.87 12.42
C SER A 158 -7.58 -7.89 13.91
N ALA A 159 -8.40 -6.93 14.34
CA ALA A 159 -8.82 -6.76 15.73
C ALA A 159 -10.35 -6.81 15.89
N SER A 160 -10.80 -6.91 17.15
CA SER A 160 -12.22 -6.88 17.52
C SER A 160 -12.83 -5.48 17.52
N TRP A 161 -12.01 -4.44 17.42
CA TRP A 161 -12.43 -3.04 17.28
C TRP A 161 -12.20 -2.55 15.85
N SER A 162 -12.92 -1.52 15.42
CA SER A 162 -12.78 -0.89 14.10
C SER A 162 -11.56 0.03 14.00
N THR A 163 -11.06 0.24 12.79
CA THR A 163 -10.18 1.37 12.44
C THR A 163 -11.02 2.51 11.84
N TRP A 164 -10.53 3.74 11.95
CA TRP A 164 -11.21 4.92 11.42
C TRP A 164 -10.62 5.34 10.07
N ILE A 165 -11.51 5.76 9.18
CA ILE A 165 -11.18 6.48 7.96
C ILE A 165 -11.81 7.85 8.08
N ALA A 166 -10.99 8.90 8.04
CA ALA A 166 -11.47 10.28 8.01
C ALA A 166 -11.28 10.85 6.61
N ILE A 167 -12.25 11.64 6.15
CA ILE A 167 -12.20 12.31 4.85
C ILE A 167 -12.20 13.80 5.12
N ASN A 168 -11.22 14.49 4.53
CA ASN A 168 -11.11 15.94 4.56
C ASN A 168 -11.14 16.47 3.12
N VAL A 169 -11.82 17.59 2.91
CA VAL A 169 -11.89 18.29 1.62
C VAL A 169 -11.27 19.67 1.84
N LEU A 170 -10.18 19.93 1.11
CA LEU A 170 -9.37 21.15 1.22
C LEU A 170 -9.67 22.11 0.07
#